data_AF-A0A2G2KHG5-F1
#
_entry.id   AF-A0A2G2KHG5-F1
#
_cell.length_a   1.000
_cell.length_b   1.000
_cell.length_c   1.000
_cell.angle_alpha   90.00
_cell.angle_beta   90.00
_cell.angle_gamma   90.00
#
_symmetry.space_group_name_H-M   'P 1'
#
loop_
_entity.id
_entity.type
_entity.pdbx_description
1 polymer ?
#
loop_
_entity_poly.entity_id
_entity_poly.type
_entity_poly.pdbx_seq_one_letter_code
_entity_poly.pdbx_strand_id
1 'polypeptide(L)'
;MKTNFKIEENYAVQLNGIHLDLHNNFEFKSITENDNQFQIEFIKSNGNWVRENELEYLTFICKNISYKYIENGNNDEFPEDENTLSSITFFPSSTREINDGIIDKSKPSEKDDLIFLFENGKIIRINCEKVELTTENLLDYTTLKITKEELDKIEKVELSSEIERILNENKMFKPNLHNKPNKKETNYYKVDLKGSEIEQIIEMFGDLEVGHLGTDYETTNTASHYATMLDIWNELPSSK
;
A
#
# COMPACT_ATOMS: atom_id res chain seq x y z
N MET A 1 -13.50 11.66 7.20
CA MET A 1 -12.24 11.00 6.87
C MET A 1 -12.22 10.54 5.42
N LYS A 2 -11.11 10.71 4.70
CA LYS A 2 -10.84 10.16 3.36
C LYS A 2 -9.78 9.05 3.46
N THR A 3 -9.89 7.99 2.65
CA THR A 3 -8.94 6.86 2.62
C THR A 3 -8.58 6.45 1.19
N ASN A 4 -7.36 5.94 0.98
CA ASN A 4 -6.94 5.26 -0.26
C ASN A 4 -7.15 3.73 -0.22
N PHE A 5 -7.52 3.19 0.94
CA PHE A 5 -7.87 1.79 1.15
C PHE A 5 -9.35 1.66 1.54
N LYS A 6 -9.83 0.43 1.58
CA LYS A 6 -11.14 0.04 2.14
C LYS A 6 -10.94 -1.06 3.17
N ILE A 7 -11.81 -1.12 4.16
CA ILE A 7 -11.91 -2.30 5.01
C ILE A 7 -12.69 -3.35 4.21
N GLU A 8 -12.09 -4.51 3.99
CA GLU A 8 -12.74 -5.62 3.27
C GLU A 8 -13.42 -6.55 4.28
N GLU A 9 -12.69 -6.90 5.34
CA GLU A 9 -13.17 -7.66 6.48
C GLU A 9 -12.68 -6.93 7.74
N ASN A 10 -13.27 -7.19 8.90
CA ASN A 10 -12.87 -6.51 10.13
C ASN A 10 -11.43 -6.84 10.56
N TYR A 11 -10.68 -7.70 9.87
CA TYR A 11 -9.26 -7.96 10.09
C TYR A 11 -8.39 -7.67 8.87
N ALA A 12 -8.98 -7.21 7.75
CA ALA A 12 -8.27 -7.05 6.48
C ALA A 12 -8.68 -5.79 5.72
N VAL A 13 -7.71 -5.21 5.01
CA VAL A 13 -7.91 -4.05 4.16
C VAL A 13 -7.60 -4.37 2.71
N GLN A 14 -8.23 -3.62 1.81
CA GLN A 14 -7.96 -3.66 0.38
C GLN A 14 -7.30 -2.36 -0.08
N LEU A 15 -6.11 -2.48 -0.68
CA LEU A 15 -5.38 -1.40 -1.34
C LEU A 15 -5.17 -1.75 -2.81
N ASN A 16 -5.66 -0.91 -3.72
CA ASN A 16 -5.56 -1.16 -5.17
C ASN A 16 -6.07 -2.55 -5.64
N GLY A 17 -7.01 -3.15 -4.90
CA GLY A 17 -7.54 -4.50 -5.17
C GLY A 17 -6.70 -5.65 -4.62
N ILE A 18 -5.58 -5.36 -3.95
CA ILE A 18 -4.77 -6.32 -3.18
C ILE A 18 -5.42 -6.50 -1.82
N HIS A 19 -5.57 -7.75 -1.38
CA HIS A 19 -6.05 -8.11 -0.04
C HIS A 19 -4.87 -8.16 0.92
N LEU A 20 -4.99 -7.44 2.04
CA LEU A 20 -3.96 -7.35 3.08
C LEU A 20 -4.59 -7.81 4.41
N ASP A 21 -4.25 -9.04 4.80
CA ASP A 21 -4.70 -9.65 6.07
C ASP A 21 -3.83 -9.13 7.23
N LEU A 22 -4.35 -8.13 7.94
CA LEU A 22 -3.63 -7.46 9.02
C LEU A 22 -3.53 -8.29 10.30
N HIS A 23 -4.32 -9.37 10.43
CA HIS A 23 -4.33 -10.24 11.60
C HIS A 23 -3.30 -11.36 11.46
N ASN A 24 -3.28 -12.04 10.31
CA ASN A 24 -2.42 -13.21 10.11
C ASN A 24 -1.04 -12.87 9.52
N ASN A 25 -0.98 -11.90 8.60
CA ASN A 25 0.23 -11.66 7.80
C ASN A 25 1.09 -10.51 8.33
N PHE A 26 0.57 -9.72 9.27
CA PHE A 26 1.26 -8.55 9.80
C PHE A 26 1.15 -8.47 11.32
N GLU A 27 2.19 -7.92 11.94
CA GLU A 27 2.27 -7.61 13.37
C GLU A 27 2.37 -6.09 13.55
N PHE A 28 1.67 -5.55 14.53
CA PHE A 28 1.87 -4.16 14.94
C PHE A 28 3.29 -3.95 15.46
N LYS A 29 3.93 -2.89 14.97
CA LYS A 29 5.32 -2.58 15.32
C LYS A 29 5.40 -1.38 16.27
N SER A 30 4.84 -0.26 15.84
CA SER A 30 5.04 1.01 16.53
C SER A 30 4.03 2.06 16.12
N ILE A 31 3.98 3.11 16.95
CA ILE A 31 3.32 4.37 16.64
C ILE A 31 4.39 5.43 16.56
N THR A 32 4.40 6.20 15.48
CA THR A 32 5.30 7.34 15.29
C THR A 32 4.46 8.61 15.14
N GLU A 33 4.77 9.65 15.92
CA GLU A 33 4.02 10.91 15.90
C GLU A 33 4.96 12.10 15.71
N ASN A 34 4.59 12.99 14.80
CA ASN A 34 5.18 14.32 14.63
C ASN A 34 4.06 15.36 14.48
N ASP A 35 4.43 16.65 14.45
CA ASP A 35 3.49 17.77 14.52
C ASP A 35 2.33 17.72 13.50
N ASN A 36 2.48 16.99 12.39
CA ASN A 36 1.47 16.92 11.32
C ASN A 36 0.95 15.51 11.01
N GLN A 37 1.52 14.46 11.61
CA GLN A 37 1.21 13.07 11.24
C GLN A 37 1.28 12.11 12.43
N PHE A 38 0.33 11.17 12.46
CA PHE A 38 0.35 10.01 13.34
C PHE A 38 0.36 8.75 12.49
N GLN A 39 1.39 7.95 12.68
CA GLN A 39 1.67 6.77 11.87
C GLN A 39 1.52 5.52 12.73
N ILE A 40 0.81 4.54 12.20
CA ILE A 40 0.68 3.21 12.80
C ILE A 40 1.37 2.24 11.85
N GLU A 41 2.43 1.61 12.34
CA GLU A 41 3.30 0.75 11.55
C GLU A 41 3.01 -0.72 11.84
N PHE A 42 2.91 -1.49 10.78
CA PHE A 42 2.82 -2.94 10.77
C PHE A 42 4.00 -3.51 9.99
N ILE A 43 4.51 -4.65 10.41
CA ILE A 43 5.56 -5.41 9.74
C ILE A 43 5.07 -6.81 9.42
N LYS A 44 5.62 -7.42 8.38
CA LYS A 44 5.34 -8.81 8.01
C LYS A 44 5.58 -9.74 9.20
N SER A 45 4.62 -10.62 9.47
CA SER A 45 4.76 -11.62 10.52
C SER A 45 5.68 -12.77 10.07
N ASN A 46 6.24 -13.50 11.03
CA ASN A 46 7.14 -14.63 10.76
C ASN A 46 6.40 -15.97 10.63
N GLY A 47 5.07 -15.94 10.47
CA GLY A 47 4.25 -17.14 10.34
C GLY A 47 4.62 -17.95 9.10
N ASN A 48 4.68 -19.28 9.23
CA ASN A 48 5.01 -20.17 8.10
C ASN A 48 3.92 -20.20 6.99
N TRP A 49 2.73 -19.67 7.28
CA TRP A 49 1.63 -19.49 6.34
C TRP A 49 1.77 -18.20 5.50
N VAL A 50 2.60 -17.24 5.96
CA VAL A 50 2.82 -15.99 5.25
C VAL A 50 3.59 -16.28 3.98
N ARG A 51 3.15 -15.66 2.88
CA ARG A 51 3.77 -15.89 1.59
C ARG A 51 5.13 -15.21 1.54
N GLU A 52 6.06 -15.86 0.85
CA GLU A 52 7.41 -15.32 0.65
C GLU A 52 7.37 -13.92 0.03
N ASN A 53 6.49 -13.71 -0.96
CA ASN A 53 6.32 -12.45 -1.66
C ASN A 53 5.29 -11.48 -1.03
N GLU A 54 4.88 -11.72 0.22
CA GLU A 54 4.06 -10.74 0.97
C GLU A 54 4.84 -9.45 1.24
N LEU A 55 4.12 -8.34 1.42
CA LEU A 55 4.71 -7.03 1.73
C LEU A 55 5.45 -7.05 3.06
N GLU A 56 6.60 -6.38 3.15
CA GLU A 56 7.41 -6.35 4.37
C GLU A 56 6.86 -5.40 5.44
N TYR A 57 6.14 -4.36 5.02
CA TYR A 57 5.55 -3.38 5.94
C TYR A 57 4.30 -2.72 5.37
N LEU A 58 3.48 -2.23 6.29
CA LEU A 58 2.32 -1.37 6.02
C LEU A 58 2.34 -0.21 7.01
N THR A 59 2.03 1.00 6.54
CA THR A 59 1.93 2.18 7.42
C THR A 59 0.65 2.93 7.16
N PHE A 60 -0.15 3.10 8.21
CA PHE A 60 -1.32 3.98 8.18
C PHE A 60 -0.91 5.37 8.64
N ILE A 61 -0.90 6.33 7.72
CA ILE A 61 -0.52 7.72 7.95
C ILE A 61 -1.79 8.56 8.12
N CYS A 62 -2.09 8.95 9.36
CA CYS A 62 -3.20 9.83 9.71
C CYS A 62 -2.77 11.29 9.64
N LYS A 63 -3.46 12.10 8.82
CA LYS A 63 -3.17 13.53 8.61
C LYS A 63 -4.30 14.40 9.17
N ASN A 64 -3.93 15.52 9.79
CA ASN A 64 -4.86 16.49 10.40
C ASN A 64 -5.78 15.82 11.43
N ILE A 65 -5.18 15.33 12.51
CA ILE A 65 -5.86 14.60 13.58
C ILE A 65 -6.75 15.56 14.36
N SER A 66 -8.01 15.19 14.52
CA SER A 66 -8.99 15.96 15.31
C SER A 66 -9.33 15.26 16.64
N TYR A 67 -9.03 13.97 16.75
CA TYR A 67 -9.22 13.18 17.96
C TYR A 67 -8.28 11.98 17.97
N LYS A 68 -7.79 11.64 19.17
CA LYS A 68 -6.94 10.49 19.41
C LYS A 68 -7.26 9.91 20.77
N TYR A 69 -7.42 8.60 20.82
CA TYR A 69 -7.57 7.80 22.04
C TYR A 69 -6.75 6.54 21.90
N ILE A 70 -5.96 6.22 22.92
CA ILE A 70 -5.14 5.02 22.97
C ILE A 70 -5.33 4.39 24.35
N GLU A 71 -5.66 3.11 24.36
CA GLU A 71 -5.74 2.27 25.54
C GLU A 71 -4.73 1.13 25.38
N ASN A 72 -3.94 0.87 26.42
CA ASN A 72 -2.98 -0.24 26.39
C ASN A 72 -3.68 -1.55 26.71
N GLY A 73 -3.26 -2.62 26.04
CA GLY A 73 -3.74 -3.97 26.31
C GLY A 73 -3.08 -4.59 27.54
N ASN A 74 -3.48 -5.82 27.83
CA ASN A 74 -2.88 -6.68 28.85
C ASN A 74 -2.27 -7.93 28.19
N ASN A 75 -0.99 -8.17 28.46
CA ASN A 75 -0.21 -9.29 27.93
C ASN A 75 0.12 -10.34 28.99
N ASP A 76 -0.45 -10.25 30.20
CA ASP A 76 -0.09 -11.13 31.33
C ASP A 76 -0.37 -12.62 31.03
N GLU A 77 -1.43 -12.91 30.28
CA GLU A 77 -1.87 -14.27 29.98
C GLU A 77 -1.28 -14.79 28.64
N PHE A 78 -1.24 -13.95 27.61
CA PHE A 78 -0.76 -14.29 26.26
C PHE A 78 0.18 -13.22 25.69
N PRO A 79 1.47 -13.21 26.07
CA PRO A 79 2.44 -12.24 25.56
C PRO A 79 2.66 -12.29 24.04
N GLU A 80 2.46 -13.46 23.43
CA GLU A 80 2.57 -13.67 21.99
C GLU A 80 1.56 -12.86 21.16
N ASP A 81 0.44 -12.47 21.76
CA ASP A 81 -0.66 -11.76 21.08
C ASP A 81 -0.53 -10.23 21.17
N GLU A 82 0.54 -9.72 21.81
CA GLU A 82 0.72 -8.29 22.09
C GLU A 82 0.56 -7.39 20.86
N ASN A 83 1.01 -7.90 19.71
CA ASN A 83 1.09 -7.16 18.44
C ASN A 83 0.07 -7.62 17.40
N THR A 84 -0.80 -8.58 17.74
CA THR A 84 -1.77 -9.15 16.79
C THR A 84 -3.00 -8.27 16.72
N LEU A 85 -3.33 -7.77 15.52
CA LEU A 85 -4.56 -7.01 15.32
C LEU A 85 -5.76 -7.94 15.39
N SER A 86 -6.68 -7.73 16.31
CA SER A 86 -7.94 -8.45 16.35
C SER A 86 -8.94 -7.89 15.33
N SER A 87 -9.09 -6.57 15.30
CA SER A 87 -10.03 -5.92 14.38
C SER A 87 -9.67 -4.49 13.98
N ILE A 88 -10.14 -4.07 12.81
CA ILE A 88 -10.11 -2.72 12.26
C ILE A 88 -11.52 -2.32 11.81
N THR A 89 -11.95 -1.10 12.14
CA THR A 89 -13.29 -0.64 11.76
C THR A 89 -13.38 0.89 11.64
N PHE A 90 -14.34 1.36 10.83
CA PHE A 90 -14.78 2.75 10.86
C PHE A 90 -16.00 2.87 11.77
N PHE A 91 -15.91 3.75 12.78
CA PHE A 91 -16.92 3.85 13.84
C PHE A 91 -17.39 5.30 14.04
N PRO A 92 -18.70 5.57 14.20
CA PRO A 92 -19.21 6.93 14.37
C PRO A 92 -18.60 7.66 15.58
N SER A 93 -18.09 8.88 15.38
CA SER A 93 -17.56 9.73 16.46
C SER A 93 -18.62 10.17 17.48
N SER A 94 -19.91 10.06 17.16
CA SER A 94 -21.02 10.38 18.07
C SER A 94 -21.19 9.36 19.20
N THR A 95 -20.52 8.22 19.13
CA THR A 95 -20.71 7.06 20.00
C THR A 95 -19.34 6.62 20.54
N ARG A 96 -18.57 7.57 21.09
CA ARG A 96 -17.20 7.35 21.58
C ARG A 96 -17.11 6.59 22.89
N GLU A 97 -18.23 6.45 23.58
CA GLU A 97 -18.39 5.65 24.78
C GLU A 97 -18.29 4.14 24.52
N ILE A 98 -18.41 3.71 23.26
CA ILE A 98 -18.19 2.33 22.82
C ILE A 98 -16.87 2.28 22.04
N ASN A 99 -15.83 1.69 22.63
CA ASN A 99 -14.47 1.65 22.04
C ASN A 99 -14.10 0.30 21.42
N ASP A 100 -14.83 -0.76 21.76
CA ASP A 100 -14.68 -2.14 21.28
C ASP A 100 -15.74 -2.52 20.23
N GLY A 101 -16.58 -1.58 19.82
CA GLY A 101 -17.63 -1.80 18.85
C GLY A 101 -17.07 -2.01 17.44
N ILE A 102 -17.52 -3.09 16.78
CA ILE A 102 -17.17 -3.40 15.39
C ILE A 102 -18.39 -3.14 14.51
N ILE A 103 -18.19 -2.36 13.44
CA ILE A 103 -19.21 -2.12 12.42
C ILE A 103 -18.67 -2.62 11.08
N ASP A 104 -19.49 -3.41 10.38
CA ASP A 104 -19.21 -3.78 9.00
C ASP A 104 -19.42 -2.55 8.09
N LYS A 105 -18.31 -1.87 7.81
CA LYS A 105 -18.28 -0.64 7.02
C LYS A 105 -16.99 -0.56 6.24
N SER A 106 -17.07 -0.70 4.92
CA SER A 106 -15.89 -0.72 4.05
C SER A 106 -15.24 0.64 3.81
N LYS A 107 -15.99 1.74 3.93
CA LYS A 107 -15.52 3.12 3.71
C LYS A 107 -15.99 4.06 4.81
N PRO A 108 -15.16 5.03 5.23
CA PRO A 108 -15.55 5.95 6.29
C PRO A 108 -16.56 6.99 5.80
N SER A 109 -17.34 7.50 6.74
CA SER A 109 -18.02 8.78 6.65
C SER A 109 -17.11 9.92 7.15
N GLU A 110 -17.53 11.18 6.93
CA GLU A 110 -16.72 12.34 7.35
C GLU A 110 -16.41 12.33 8.85
N LYS A 111 -17.38 11.93 9.66
CA LYS A 111 -17.35 11.94 11.12
C LYS A 111 -17.01 10.58 11.74
N ASP A 112 -16.51 9.62 10.97
CA ASP A 112 -16.09 8.35 11.55
C ASP A 112 -14.68 8.47 12.11
N ASP A 113 -14.45 7.75 13.20
CA ASP A 113 -13.14 7.40 13.72
C ASP A 113 -12.68 6.09 13.06
N LEU A 114 -11.37 5.90 12.92
CA LEU A 114 -10.75 4.62 12.59
C LEU A 114 -10.29 3.98 13.89
N ILE A 115 -10.69 2.74 14.13
CA ILE A 115 -10.34 1.96 15.32
C ILE A 115 -9.49 0.77 14.90
N PHE A 116 -8.38 0.56 15.61
CA PHE A 116 -7.61 -0.68 15.63
C PHE A 116 -7.76 -1.29 17.03
N LEU A 117 -8.24 -2.52 17.08
CA LEU A 117 -8.38 -3.35 18.27
C LEU A 117 -7.40 -4.50 18.16
N PHE A 118 -6.62 -4.75 19.21
CA PHE A 118 -5.63 -5.82 19.27
C PHE A 118 -6.13 -6.97 20.16
N GLU A 119 -5.58 -8.17 19.96
CA GLU A 119 -5.96 -9.38 20.72
C GLU A 119 -5.73 -9.22 22.23
N ASN A 120 -4.69 -8.48 22.61
CA ASN A 120 -4.43 -8.12 24.02
C ASN A 120 -5.37 -7.05 24.59
N GLY A 121 -6.37 -6.59 23.84
CA GLY A 121 -7.30 -5.53 24.25
C GLY A 121 -6.77 -4.10 24.10
N LYS A 122 -5.59 -3.90 23.50
CA LYS A 122 -5.12 -2.56 23.14
C LYS A 122 -6.09 -1.93 22.12
N ILE A 123 -6.32 -0.63 22.25
CA ILE A 123 -7.20 0.13 21.34
C ILE A 123 -6.44 1.35 20.84
N ILE A 124 -6.46 1.58 19.53
CA ILE A 124 -6.03 2.83 18.92
C ILE A 124 -7.21 3.39 18.13
N ARG A 125 -7.74 4.53 18.56
CA ARG A 125 -8.89 5.20 17.94
C ARG A 125 -8.52 6.61 17.49
N ILE A 126 -8.67 6.88 16.20
CA ILE A 126 -8.25 8.14 15.58
C ILE A 126 -9.39 8.75 14.77
N ASN A 127 -9.64 10.04 14.95
CA ASN A 127 -10.36 10.85 13.96
C ASN A 127 -9.36 11.77 13.26
N CYS A 128 -9.44 11.83 11.94
CA CYS A 128 -8.59 12.70 11.14
C CYS A 128 -9.26 13.03 9.80
N GLU A 129 -8.70 14.01 9.11
CA GLU A 129 -9.18 14.37 7.78
C GLU A 129 -8.94 13.24 6.76
N LYS A 130 -7.74 12.66 6.78
CA LYS A 130 -7.28 11.66 5.80
C LYS A 130 -6.41 10.59 6.44
N VAL A 131 -6.61 9.35 6.03
CA VAL A 131 -5.67 8.24 6.28
C VAL A 131 -5.15 7.73 4.95
N GLU A 132 -3.83 7.67 4.82
CA GLU A 132 -3.16 7.04 3.68
C GLU A 132 -2.50 5.75 4.17
N LEU A 133 -2.83 4.62 3.53
CA LEU A 133 -2.08 3.39 3.68
C LEU A 133 -0.95 3.39 2.67
N THR A 134 0.28 3.32 3.16
CA THR A 134 1.51 3.22 2.35
C THR A 134 2.20 1.88 2.59
N THR A 135 2.93 1.41 1.59
CA THR A 135 3.66 0.14 1.62
C THR A 135 4.88 0.22 0.69
N GLU A 136 5.50 -0.91 0.40
CA GLU A 136 6.57 -1.07 -0.58
C GLU A 136 6.12 -0.68 -2.01
N ASN A 137 7.09 -0.65 -2.92
CA ASN A 137 6.87 -0.29 -4.32
C ASN A 137 5.95 -1.31 -5.00
N LEU A 138 4.78 -0.84 -5.44
CA LEU A 138 3.77 -1.64 -6.12
C LEU A 138 3.44 -1.01 -7.46
N LEU A 139 3.61 -1.78 -8.54
CA LEU A 139 3.24 -1.36 -9.88
C LEU A 139 2.22 -2.34 -10.49
N ASP A 140 1.36 -1.81 -11.36
CA ASP A 140 0.42 -2.63 -12.10
C ASP A 140 1.09 -3.34 -13.30
N TYR A 141 0.41 -4.37 -13.80
CA TYR A 141 0.87 -5.17 -14.93
C TYR A 141 1.19 -4.32 -16.18
N THR A 142 0.38 -3.31 -16.47
CA THR A 142 0.49 -2.51 -17.68
C THR A 142 1.75 -1.67 -17.63
N THR A 143 2.01 -1.02 -16.49
CA THR A 143 3.23 -0.23 -16.27
C THR A 143 4.48 -1.10 -16.45
N LEU A 144 4.53 -2.27 -15.81
CA LEU A 144 5.67 -3.17 -15.93
C LEU A 144 5.85 -3.71 -17.35
N LYS A 145 4.75 -4.07 -18.02
CA LYS A 145 4.79 -4.55 -19.40
C LYS A 145 5.35 -3.51 -20.35
N ILE A 146 4.86 -2.26 -20.29
CA ILE A 146 5.37 -1.16 -21.12
C ILE A 146 6.84 -0.90 -20.82
N THR A 147 7.22 -0.87 -19.55
CA THR A 147 8.62 -0.70 -19.13
C THR A 147 9.52 -1.77 -19.75
N LYS A 148 9.11 -3.04 -19.70
CA LYS A 148 9.84 -4.13 -20.34
C LYS A 148 9.98 -3.93 -21.85
N GLU A 149 8.87 -3.61 -22.53
CA GLU A 149 8.85 -3.42 -23.99
C GLU A 149 9.79 -2.28 -24.42
N GLU A 150 9.89 -1.20 -23.67
CA GLU A 150 10.82 -0.11 -23.97
C GLU A 150 12.28 -0.51 -23.68
N LEU A 151 12.55 -1.19 -22.56
CA LEU A 151 13.89 -1.72 -22.25
C LEU A 151 14.40 -2.69 -23.33
N ASP A 152 13.51 -3.53 -23.86
CA ASP A 152 13.82 -4.46 -24.95
C ASP A 152 14.23 -3.72 -26.24
N LYS A 153 13.58 -2.59 -26.57
CA LYS A 153 13.92 -1.80 -27.77
C LYS A 153 15.28 -1.13 -27.69
N ILE A 154 15.71 -0.76 -26.48
CA ILE A 154 17.03 -0.14 -26.24
C ILE A 154 18.08 -1.15 -25.78
N GLU A 155 17.79 -2.45 -25.92
CA GLU A 155 18.70 -3.56 -25.63
C GLU A 155 19.26 -3.56 -24.18
N LYS A 156 18.49 -3.06 -23.21
CA LYS A 156 18.82 -3.12 -21.78
C LYS A 156 18.44 -4.48 -21.19
N VAL A 157 19.12 -5.53 -21.68
CA VAL A 157 18.78 -6.94 -21.43
C VAL A 157 18.69 -7.29 -19.94
N GLU A 158 19.62 -6.81 -19.12
CA GLU A 158 19.64 -7.11 -17.68
C GLU A 158 18.39 -6.56 -16.97
N LEU A 159 18.10 -5.27 -17.13
CA LEU A 159 16.91 -4.64 -16.55
C LEU A 159 15.61 -5.25 -17.09
N SER A 160 15.54 -5.52 -18.40
CA SER A 160 14.37 -6.18 -18.99
C SER A 160 14.12 -7.56 -18.36
N SER A 161 15.19 -8.32 -18.11
CA SER A 161 15.12 -9.63 -17.45
C SER A 161 14.60 -9.52 -16.01
N GLU A 162 15.02 -8.48 -15.27
CA GLU A 162 14.49 -8.22 -13.92
C GLU A 162 13.01 -7.85 -13.93
N ILE A 163 12.55 -7.02 -14.87
CA ILE A 163 11.11 -6.73 -15.01
C ILE A 163 10.33 -8.01 -15.35
N GLU A 164 10.89 -8.88 -16.19
CA GLU A 164 10.29 -10.17 -16.50
C GLU A 164 10.21 -11.11 -15.29
N ARG A 165 11.27 -11.17 -14.46
CA ARG A 165 11.25 -11.89 -13.19
C ARG A 165 10.13 -11.37 -12.29
N ILE A 166 10.03 -10.05 -12.10
CA ILE A 166 8.97 -9.42 -11.28
C ILE A 166 7.58 -9.83 -11.79
N LEU A 167 7.35 -9.78 -13.10
CA LEU A 167 6.07 -10.16 -13.72
C LEU A 167 5.70 -11.64 -13.53
N ASN A 168 6.69 -12.51 -13.30
CA ASN A 168 6.51 -13.95 -13.12
C ASN A 168 6.41 -14.36 -11.65
N GLU A 169 7.18 -13.72 -10.76
CA GLU A 169 7.40 -14.20 -9.39
C GLU A 169 6.76 -13.29 -8.32
N ASN A 170 6.69 -11.98 -8.56
CA ASN A 170 6.34 -11.00 -7.53
C ASN A 170 4.88 -10.56 -7.58
N LYS A 171 3.99 -11.40 -8.14
CA LYS A 171 2.56 -11.08 -8.23
C LYS A 171 1.91 -11.06 -6.85
N MET A 172 1.27 -9.95 -6.52
CA MET A 172 0.50 -9.80 -5.28
C MET A 172 -0.80 -10.61 -5.31
N PHE A 173 -1.21 -11.09 -4.15
CA PHE A 173 -2.45 -11.83 -3.99
C PHE A 173 -3.66 -10.93 -4.28
N LYS A 174 -4.67 -11.53 -4.90
CA LYS A 174 -6.00 -10.93 -5.05
C LYS A 174 -7.04 -11.78 -4.36
N PRO A 175 -8.04 -11.17 -3.71
CA PRO A 175 -9.14 -11.92 -3.14
C PRO A 175 -9.95 -12.60 -4.25
N ASN A 176 -10.52 -13.76 -3.92
CA ASN A 176 -11.30 -14.57 -4.86
C ASN A 176 -12.56 -13.86 -5.38
N LEU A 177 -13.11 -12.91 -4.60
CA LEU A 177 -14.30 -12.12 -4.92
C LEU A 177 -14.00 -10.87 -5.75
N HIS A 178 -12.75 -10.66 -6.20
CA HIS A 178 -12.45 -9.58 -7.12
C HIS A 178 -13.27 -9.73 -8.41
N ASN A 179 -13.95 -8.67 -8.86
CA ASN A 179 -14.87 -8.71 -10.03
C ASN A 179 -14.20 -9.20 -11.34
N LYS A 180 -12.86 -9.24 -11.39
CA LYS A 180 -12.05 -9.70 -12.53
C LYS A 180 -10.78 -10.41 -12.03
N PRO A 181 -10.89 -11.56 -11.33
CA PRO A 181 -9.74 -12.14 -10.62
C PRO A 181 -8.68 -12.69 -11.58
N ASN A 182 -9.11 -13.06 -12.80
CA ASN A 182 -8.26 -13.66 -13.83
C ASN A 182 -7.70 -12.67 -14.85
N LYS A 183 -8.03 -11.37 -14.75
CA LYS A 183 -7.54 -10.36 -15.71
C LYS A 183 -6.17 -9.83 -15.29
N LYS A 184 -5.15 -10.11 -16.12
CA LYS A 184 -3.76 -9.72 -15.85
C LYS A 184 -3.60 -8.22 -15.66
N GLU A 185 -4.37 -7.42 -16.39
CA GLU A 185 -4.31 -5.95 -16.39
C GLU A 185 -4.68 -5.33 -15.04
N THR A 186 -5.32 -6.09 -14.15
CA THR A 186 -5.66 -5.60 -12.81
C THR A 186 -4.64 -6.06 -11.76
N ASN A 187 -3.61 -6.83 -12.15
CA ASN A 187 -2.62 -7.37 -11.21
C ASN A 187 -1.65 -6.27 -10.78
N TYR A 188 -1.26 -6.33 -9.52
CA TYR A 188 -0.17 -5.56 -8.97
C TYR A 188 0.98 -6.49 -8.60
N TYR A 189 2.18 -5.94 -8.64
CA TYR A 189 3.43 -6.65 -8.42
C TYR A 189 4.31 -5.85 -7.47
N LYS A 190 4.96 -6.57 -6.55
CA LYS A 190 6.00 -6.00 -5.70
C LYS A 190 7.25 -5.75 -6.52
N VAL A 191 7.72 -4.50 -6.54
CA VAL A 191 8.92 -4.07 -7.23
C VAL A 191 10.06 -4.02 -6.22
N ASP A 192 10.97 -4.98 -6.34
CA ASP A 192 12.14 -5.19 -5.48
C ASP A 192 13.45 -4.77 -6.18
N LEU A 193 13.35 -3.89 -7.18
CA LEU A 193 14.50 -3.30 -7.86
C LEU A 193 15.31 -2.38 -6.94
N LYS A 194 16.62 -2.31 -7.19
CA LYS A 194 17.52 -1.37 -6.52
C LYS A 194 17.24 0.06 -6.98
N GLY A 195 17.54 1.03 -6.14
CA GLY A 195 17.44 2.46 -6.48
C GLY A 195 18.14 2.82 -7.80
N SER A 196 19.35 2.30 -8.05
CA SER A 196 20.07 2.52 -9.31
C SER A 196 19.40 1.91 -10.55
N GLU A 197 18.58 0.87 -10.37
CA GLU A 197 17.82 0.25 -11.47
C GLU A 197 16.55 1.07 -11.74
N ILE A 198 15.89 1.56 -10.69
CA ILE A 198 14.77 2.50 -10.78
C ILE A 198 15.21 3.80 -11.46
N GLU A 199 16.36 4.36 -11.08
CA GLU A 199 16.92 5.58 -11.68
C GLU A 199 17.17 5.41 -13.19
N GLN A 200 17.68 4.26 -13.63
CA GLN A 200 17.87 3.98 -15.06
C GLN A 200 16.54 3.92 -15.82
N ILE A 201 15.48 3.40 -15.21
CA ILE A 201 14.14 3.37 -15.81
C ILE A 201 13.55 4.77 -15.88
N ILE A 202 13.72 5.58 -14.84
CA ILE A 202 13.31 7.00 -14.80
C ILE A 202 14.03 7.78 -15.90
N GLU A 203 15.35 7.66 -16.01
CA GLU A 203 16.15 8.32 -17.05
C GLU A 203 15.67 7.92 -18.46
N MET A 204 15.46 6.61 -18.68
CA MET A 204 14.92 6.11 -19.95
C MET A 204 13.57 6.75 -20.30
N PHE A 205 12.61 6.82 -19.36
CA PHE A 205 11.32 7.43 -19.64
C PHE A 205 11.39 8.94 -19.83
N GLY A 206 12.32 9.63 -19.15
CA GLY A 206 12.59 11.05 -19.41
C GLY A 206 13.13 11.29 -20.82
N ASP A 207 14.08 10.47 -21.26
CA ASP A 207 14.61 10.54 -22.63
C ASP A 207 13.52 10.23 -23.67
N LEU A 208 12.66 9.24 -23.41
CA LEU A 208 11.53 8.91 -24.27
C LEU A 208 10.49 10.02 -24.33
N GLU A 209 10.17 10.66 -23.21
CA GLU A 209 9.26 11.82 -23.18
C GLU A 209 9.79 12.94 -24.07
N VAL A 210 11.04 13.38 -23.85
CA VAL A 210 11.67 14.47 -24.60
C VAL A 210 11.83 14.11 -26.07
N GLY A 211 12.24 12.87 -26.36
CA GLY A 211 12.45 12.37 -27.72
C GLY A 211 11.18 12.28 -28.57
N HIS A 212 9.99 12.35 -27.95
CA HIS A 212 8.69 12.30 -28.63
C HIS A 212 7.93 13.63 -28.63
N LEU A 213 8.58 14.75 -28.27
CA LEU A 213 8.02 16.09 -28.46
C LEU A 213 7.83 16.40 -29.95
N GLY A 214 6.88 17.28 -30.25
CA GLY A 214 6.64 17.77 -31.60
C GLY A 214 7.72 18.73 -32.08
N THR A 215 7.61 19.16 -33.34
CA THR A 215 8.64 19.99 -33.99
C THR A 215 8.82 21.37 -33.34
N ASP A 216 7.79 21.86 -32.64
CA ASP A 216 7.80 23.12 -31.91
C ASP A 216 7.94 22.89 -30.39
N TYR A 217 8.44 21.71 -29.99
CA TYR A 217 8.55 21.24 -28.59
C TYR A 217 7.21 21.11 -27.87
N GLU A 218 6.11 21.00 -28.61
CA GLU A 218 4.80 20.75 -28.06
C GLU A 218 4.64 19.29 -27.60
N THR A 219 3.93 19.09 -26.50
CA THR A 219 3.67 17.74 -25.97
C THR A 219 2.75 16.98 -26.93
N THR A 220 3.24 15.85 -27.47
CA THR A 220 2.44 14.90 -28.25
C THR A 220 1.72 13.91 -27.34
N ASN A 221 0.79 13.12 -27.88
CA ASN A 221 0.15 12.04 -27.12
C ASN A 221 1.18 11.00 -26.63
N THR A 222 2.21 10.71 -27.42
CA THR A 222 3.27 9.76 -27.05
C THR A 222 4.17 10.34 -25.97
N ALA A 223 4.57 11.61 -26.08
CA ALA A 223 5.31 12.29 -25.02
C ALA A 223 4.52 12.32 -23.71
N SER A 224 3.22 12.66 -23.77
CA SER A 224 2.33 12.64 -22.59
C SER A 224 2.19 11.24 -21.97
N HIS A 225 2.18 10.18 -22.79
CA HIS A 225 2.18 8.81 -22.30
C HIS A 225 3.47 8.49 -21.53
N TYR A 226 4.64 8.83 -22.07
CA TYR A 226 5.92 8.62 -21.39
C TYR A 226 6.10 9.50 -20.16
N ALA A 227 5.58 10.73 -20.16
CA ALA A 227 5.50 11.57 -18.97
C ALA A 227 4.70 10.89 -17.84
N THR A 228 3.57 10.24 -18.19
CA THR A 228 2.78 9.47 -17.20
C THR A 228 3.58 8.29 -16.64
N MET A 229 4.32 7.57 -17.49
CA MET A 229 5.18 6.47 -17.05
C MET A 229 6.32 6.97 -16.14
N LEU A 230 6.92 8.10 -16.51
CA LEU A 230 7.96 8.78 -15.74
C LEU A 230 7.45 9.18 -14.35
N ASP A 231 6.27 9.79 -14.26
CA ASP A 231 5.64 10.18 -12.99
C ASP A 231 5.42 8.95 -12.09
N ILE A 232 4.88 7.87 -12.64
CA ILE A 232 4.63 6.62 -11.89
C ILE A 232 5.93 6.05 -11.29
N TRP A 233 7.01 6.02 -12.06
CA TRP A 233 8.30 5.51 -11.57
C TRP A 233 8.96 6.46 -10.56
N ASN A 234 8.79 7.77 -10.72
CA ASN A 234 9.26 8.78 -9.75
C ASN A 234 8.50 8.75 -8.41
N GLU A 235 7.24 8.31 -8.41
CA GLU A 235 6.44 8.18 -7.19
C GLU A 235 6.88 6.99 -6.31
N LEU A 236 7.65 6.04 -6.87
CA LEU A 236 8.18 4.94 -6.07
C LEU A 236 9.18 5.49 -5.04
N PRO A 237 8.99 5.22 -3.74
CA PRO A 237 9.99 5.57 -2.74
C PRO A 237 11.37 5.07 -3.17
N SER A 238 12.33 6.00 -3.26
CA SER A 238 13.74 5.66 -3.46
C SER A 238 14.11 4.66 -2.38
N SER A 239 14.42 3.42 -2.77
CA SER A 239 14.82 2.37 -1.84
C SER A 239 15.92 2.91 -0.93
N LYS A 240 15.64 3.01 0.38
CA LYS A 240 16.63 3.37 1.40
C LYS A 240 17.70 2.30 1.52
#